data_AF-A0A432T205-F1
#
_entry.id   AF-A0A432T205-F1
#
_cell.length_a   1.000
_cell.length_b   1.000
_cell.length_c   1.000
_cell.angle_alpha   90.00
_cell.angle_beta   90.00
_cell.angle_gamma   90.00
#
_symmetry.space_group_name_H-M   'P 1'
#
loop_
_entity.id
_entity.type
_entity.pdbx_description
1 polymer ?
#
loop_
_entity_poly.entity_id
_entity_poly.type
_entity_poly.pdbx_seq_one_letter_code
_entity_poly.pdbx_strand_id
1 'polypeptide(L)' 'MKLKHKIALFVIYFLIFFVSAALINYYAYLTLDGRVLLAGSLVLALVATYLHNQYHIKTKADELAKELEEIL' A
#
# COMPACT_ATOMS: atom_id res chain seq x y z
N MET A 1 0.94 -11.04 -18.22
CA MET A 1 2.20 -11.13 -17.44
C MET A 1 2.19 -12.39 -16.58
N LYS A 2 3.23 -13.24 -16.69
CA LYS A 2 3.26 -14.60 -16.11
C LYS A 2 3.26 -14.58 -14.57
N LEU A 3 2.46 -15.44 -13.93
CA LEU A 3 2.26 -15.55 -12.48
C LEU A 3 3.56 -15.54 -11.65
N LYS A 4 4.61 -16.20 -12.18
CA LYS A 4 5.96 -16.25 -11.58
C LYS A 4 6.58 -14.86 -11.36
N HIS A 5 6.34 -13.92 -12.27
CA HIS A 5 6.85 -12.55 -12.17
C HIS A 5 6.12 -11.74 -11.08
N LYS A 6 4.81 -11.97 -10.92
CA LYS A 6 4.04 -11.35 -9.82
C LYS A 6 4.50 -11.85 -8.45
N ILE A 7 4.78 -13.16 -8.33
CA ILE A 7 5.29 -13.75 -7.09
C ILE A 7 6.71 -13.22 -6.78
N ALA A 8 7.59 -13.15 -7.78
CA ALA A 8 8.93 -12.60 -7.60
C ALA A 8 8.90 -11.13 -7.14
N LEU A 9 8.06 -10.30 -7.78
CA LEU A 9 7.85 -8.92 -7.36
C LEU A 9 7.30 -8.85 -5.94
N PHE A 10 6.31 -9.68 -5.59
CA PHE A 10 5.76 -9.74 -4.23
C PHE A 10 6.85 -10.06 -3.20
N VAL A 11 7.68 -11.08 -3.45
CA VAL A 11 8.76 -11.48 -2.54
C VAL A 11 9.80 -10.36 -2.38
N ILE A 12 10.16 -9.68 -3.47
CA ILE A 12 11.10 -8.55 -3.45
C ILE A 12 10.51 -7.39 -2.65
N TYR A 13 9.27 -6.99 -2.92
CA TYR A 13 8.60 -5.92 -2.16
C TYR A 13 8.44 -6.29 -0.68
N PHE A 14 8.16 -7.55 -0.38
CA PHE A 14 8.04 -8.05 0.98
C PHE A 14 9.37 -7.99 1.74
N LEU A 15 10.48 -8.39 1.10
CA LEU A 15 11.84 -8.26 1.65
C LEU A 15 12.22 -6.80 1.89
N ILE A 16 11.96 -5.92 0.92
CA ILE A 16 12.24 -4.48 1.05
C ILE A 16 11.42 -3.88 2.19
N PHE A 17 10.15 -4.26 2.33
CA PHE A 17 9.31 -3.83 3.45
C PHE A 17 9.89 -4.27 4.79
N PHE A 18 10.29 -5.53 4.92
CA PHE A 18 10.84 -6.07 6.17
C PHE A 18 12.17 -5.40 6.55
N VAL A 19 13.08 -5.23 5.59
CA VAL A 19 14.37 -4.56 5.81
C VAL A 19 14.14 -3.10 6.19
N SER A 20 13.22 -2.40 5.50
CA SER A 20 12.90 -1.00 5.80
C SER A 20 12.25 -0.86 7.18
N ALA A 21 11.32 -1.75 7.54
CA ALA A 21 10.68 -1.76 8.85
C ALA A 21 11.69 -2.06 9.97
N ALA A 22 12.59 -3.02 9.76
CA ALA A 22 13.65 -3.33 10.72
C ALA A 22 14.65 -2.17 10.87
N LEU A 23 15.00 -1.50 9.78
CA LEU A 23 15.89 -0.34 9.77
C LEU A 23 15.23 0.85 10.50
N ILE A 24 13.97 1.14 10.19
CA ILE A 24 13.17 2.16 10.89
C ILE A 24 13.09 1.83 12.37
N ASN A 25 12.84 0.57 12.75
CA ASN A 25 12.79 0.16 14.15
C ASN A 25 14.15 0.29 14.84
N TYR A 26 15.26 -0.07 14.18
CA TYR A 26 16.62 0.08 14.71
C TYR A 26 16.99 1.56 14.96
N TYR A 27 16.71 2.44 14.00
CA TYR A 27 16.95 3.88 14.17
C TYR A 27 15.97 4.51 15.15
N ALA A 28 14.69 4.12 15.11
CA ALA A 28 13.68 4.60 16.04
C ALA A 28 13.99 4.17 17.48
N TYR A 29 14.49 2.95 17.70
CA TYR A 29 14.91 2.51 19.04
C TYR A 29 16.03 3.39 19.64
N LEU A 30 16.87 3.99 18.78
CA LEU A 30 17.95 4.88 19.19
C LEU A 30 17.54 6.36 19.34
N THR A 31 16.44 6.81 18.71
CA THR A 31 16.10 8.25 18.64
C THR A 31 14.61 8.62 18.82
N LEU A 32 13.68 7.67 18.78
CA LEU A 32 12.24 7.91 18.76
C LEU A 32 11.55 7.10 19.86
N ASP A 33 10.83 7.81 20.73
CA ASP A 33 9.89 7.21 21.69
C ASP A 33 8.92 6.29 20.93
N GLY A 34 8.67 5.07 21.42
CA GLY A 34 7.87 4.04 20.75
C GLY A 34 6.45 4.50 20.36
N ARG A 35 5.98 5.59 20.96
CA ARG A 35 4.74 6.32 20.60
C ARG A 35 4.77 6.86 19.16
N VAL A 36 5.93 7.29 18.66
CA VAL A 36 6.06 7.83 17.29
C VAL A 36 5.98 6.72 16.24
N LEU A 37 6.48 5.53 16.55
CA LEU A 37 6.32 4.35 15.69
C LEU A 37 4.84 3.94 15.57
N LEU A 38 4.10 3.94 16.69
CA LEU A 38 2.67 3.67 16.69
C LEU A 38 1.86 4.74 15.94
N ALA A 39 2.21 6.02 16.13
CA ALA A 39 1.55 7.11 15.39
C ALA A 39 1.85 7.04 13.89
N GLY A 40 3.11 6.77 13.51
CA GLY A 40 3.53 6.62 12.13
C GLY A 40 2.86 5.46 11.42
N SER A 41 2.73 4.30 12.08
CA SER A 41 2.05 3.13 11.50
C SER A 41 0.56 3.36 11.29
N LEU A 42 -0.12 4.05 12.21
CA LEU A 42 -1.52 4.45 12.05
C LEU A 42 -1.71 5.42 10.88
N VAL A 43 -0.84 6.44 10.76
CA VAL A 43 -0.91 7.39 9.65
C VAL A 43 -0.66 6.70 8.31
N LEU A 44 0.36 5.83 8.22
CA LEU A 44 0.64 5.04 7.02
C LEU A 44 -0.53 4.12 6.65
N ALA A 45 -1.16 3.47 7.63
CA ALA A 45 -2.32 2.62 7.40
C ALA A 45 -3.51 3.43 6.85
N LEU A 46 -3.81 4.59 7.43
CA LEU A 46 -4.88 5.46 6.95
C LEU A 46 -4.62 5.97 5.53
N VAL A 47 -3.39 6.37 5.22
CA VAL A 47 -3.00 6.82 3.87
C VAL A 47 -3.10 5.67 2.87
N ALA A 48 -2.63 4.48 3.23
CA ALA A 48 -2.72 3.29 2.38
C ALA A 48 -4.19 2.91 2.10
N THR A 49 -5.05 2.92 3.12
CA THR A 49 -6.49 2.66 2.96
C THR A 49 -7.17 3.71 2.09
N TYR A 50 -6.85 5.00 2.27
CA TYR A 50 -7.40 6.07 1.46
C TYR A 50 -7.01 5.94 -0.02
N LEU A 51 -5.72 5.68 -0.30
CA LEU A 51 -5.23 5.47 -1.66
C LEU A 51 -5.83 4.21 -2.30
N HIS A 52 -5.97 3.12 -1.54
CA HIS A 52 -6.60 1.88 -2.01
C HIS A 52 -8.07 2.09 -2.37
N ASN A 53 -8.84 2.80 -1.52
CA ASN A 53 -10.22 3.14 -1.80
C ASN A 53 -10.33 4.08 -3.00
N GLN A 54 -9.45 5.08 -3.15
CA GLN A 54 -9.48 5.96 -4.32
C GLN A 54 -9.26 5.21 -5.63
N TYR A 55 -8.34 4.23 -5.63
CA TYR A 55 -8.11 3.36 -6.77
C TYR A 55 -9.36 2.54 -7.12
N HIS A 56 -10.01 1.93 -6.12
CA HIS A 56 -11.23 1.16 -6.34
C HIS A 56 -12.44 2.00 -6.75
N ILE A 57 -12.54 3.24 -6.26
CA ILE A 57 -13.61 4.17 -6.64
C ILE A 57 -13.41 4.62 -8.09
N LYS A 58 -12.17 4.93 -8.50
CA LYS A 58 -11.89 5.26 -9.90
C LYS A 58 -12.19 4.11 -10.86
N THR A 59 -11.79 2.87 -10.52
CA THR A 59 -12.07 1.72 -11.40
C THR A 59 -13.57 1.44 -11.50
N LYS A 60 -14.34 1.58 -10.41
CA LYS A 60 -15.80 1.43 -10.45
C LYS A 60 -16.48 2.55 -11.25
N ALA A 61 -15.99 3.78 -11.15
CA ALA A 61 -16.52 4.90 -11.93
C ALA A 61 -16.25 4.70 -13.43
N ASP A 62 -15.08 4.21 -13.80
CA ASP A 62 -14.75 3.88 -15.20
C ASP A 62 -15.55 2.67 -15.72
N GLU A 63 -15.81 1.66 -14.89
CA GLU A 63 -16.69 0.53 -15.26
C GLU A 63 -18.13 0.99 -15.50
N LEU A 64 -18.67 1.83 -14.60
CA LEU A 64 -20.01 2.41 -14.76
C LEU A 64 -20.11 3.34 -15.98
N ALA A 65 -19.07 4.11 -16.27
CA ALA A 65 -19.03 4.95 -17.47
C ALA A 65 -19.02 4.12 -18.75
N LYS A 66 -18.27 3.01 -18.77
CA LYS A 66 -18.27 2.06 -19.88
C LYS A 66 -19.60 1.35 -20.08
N GLU A 67 -20.25 0.91 -19.00
CA GLU A 67 -21.58 0.30 -19.09
C GLU A 67 -22.63 1.29 -19.62
N LEU A 68 -22.53 2.58 -19.26
CA LEU A 68 -23.40 3.61 -19.83
C LEU A 68 -23.14 3.87 -21.32
N GLU A 69 -21.89 3.76 -21.76
CA GLU A 69 -21.50 3.94 -23.16
C GLU A 69 -21.92 2.75 -24.04
N GLU A 70 -22.01 1.53 -23.49
CA GLU A 70 -22.51 0.34 -24.20
C GLU A 70 -24.05 0.25 -24.28
N ILE A 71 -24.78 0.97 -23.44
CA ILE A 71 -26.26 1.01 -23.44
C ILE A 71 -26.81 2.05 -24.44
N LEU A 72 -26.01 3.04 -24.84
CA LEU A 72 -26.37 4.09 -25.82
C LEU A 72 -26.13 3.62 -27.27
#